data_AF-A0A383DNS2-F1
#
_entry.id   AF-A0A383DNS2-F1
#
_cell.length_a   1.000
_cell.length_b   1.000
_cell.length_c   1.000
_cell.angle_alpha   90.00
_cell.angle_beta   90.00
_cell.angle_gamma   90.00
#
_symmetry.space_group_name_H-M   'P 1'
#
loop_
_entity.id
_entity.type
_entity.pdbx_description
1 polymer ?
#
loop_
_entity_poly.entity_id
_entity_poly.type
_entity_poly.pdbx_seq_one_letter_code
_entity_poly.pdbx_strand_id
1 'polypeptide(L)' 'MFTKPVLALSISAALCGSAFAQEEFRQHEAHVHGHVELNIAQDGQDLLIEITAPGADVVGFEHAPQTDEQTQRLN' A
#
# COMPACT_ATOMS: atom_id res chain seq x y z
N MET A 1 23.67 39.26 35.45
CA MET A 1 24.17 39.41 34.06
C MET A 1 24.06 38.05 33.38
N PHE A 2 22.96 37.76 32.67
CA PHE A 2 22.81 36.49 31.98
C PHE A 2 23.76 36.47 30.77
N THR A 3 24.64 35.48 30.69
CA THR A 3 25.55 35.32 29.55
C THR A 3 24.75 34.80 28.35
N LYS A 4 25.09 35.26 27.14
CA LYS A 4 24.48 34.84 25.87
C LYS A 4 24.24 33.32 25.74
N PRO A 5 25.17 32.42 26.15
CA PRO A 5 24.92 30.98 26.08
C PRO A 5 23.80 30.49 27.03
N VAL A 6 23.65 31.09 28.21
CA VAL A 6 22.60 30.72 29.18
C VAL A 6 21.22 31.11 28.66
N LEU A 7 21.13 32.25 27.97
CA LEU A 7 19.89 32.68 27.32
C LEU A 7 19.54 31.79 26.13
N ALA A 8 20.51 31.42 25.30
CA ALA A 8 20.29 30.51 24.17
C ALA A 8 19.84 29.12 24.63
N LEU A 9 20.44 28.59 25.70
CA LEU A 9 20.09 27.28 26.24
C LEU A 9 18.68 27.24 26.82
N SER A 10 18.27 28.30 27.53
CA SER A 10 16.92 28.38 28.11
C SER A 10 15.83 28.57 27.05
N ILE A 11 16.11 29.30 25.96
CA ILE A 11 15.21 29.39 24.80
C ILE A 11 15.05 28.04 24.11
N SER A 12 16.15 27.32 23.82
CA SER A 12 16.06 26.00 23.19
C SER A 12 15.29 25.00 24.06
N ALA A 13 15.52 25.01 25.38
CA ALA A 13 14.78 24.14 26.30
C ALA A 13 13.28 24.46 26.34
N ALA A 14 12.91 25.74 26.24
CA ALA A 14 11.49 26.15 26.18
C ALA A 14 10.82 25.81 24.84
N LEU A 15 11.59 25.67 23.76
CA LEU A 15 11.10 25.32 22.42
C LEU A 15 11.09 23.80 22.17
N CYS A 16 11.67 22.99 23.04
CA CYS A 16 11.58 21.53 22.98
C CYS A 16 10.18 21.07 23.41
N GLY A 17 9.24 21.03 22.47
CA GLY A 17 7.93 20.42 22.67
C GLY A 17 8.03 18.90 22.88
N SER A 18 7.13 18.34 23.68
CA SER A 18 6.96 16.89 23.86
C SER A 18 6.43 16.25 22.58
N ALA A 19 7.19 15.34 21.99
CA ALA A 19 6.69 14.45 20.94
C ALA A 19 5.80 13.39 21.59
N PHE A 20 4.47 13.58 21.52
CA PHE A 20 3.53 12.52 21.84
C PHE A 20 3.49 11.56 20.64
N ALA A 21 3.94 10.32 20.83
CA ALA A 21 3.58 9.26 19.89
C ALA A 21 2.08 9.01 20.05
N GLN A 22 1.29 9.08 18.98
CA GLN A 22 -0.11 8.70 19.03
C GLN A 22 -0.21 7.23 19.46
N GLU A 23 -0.84 6.94 20.60
CA GLU A 23 -1.14 5.58 21.09
C GLU A 23 -2.25 4.88 20.30
N GLU A 24 -2.75 5.48 19.22
CA GLU A 24 -3.78 4.89 18.39
C GLU A 24 -3.19 3.74 17.56
N PHE A 25 -3.32 2.52 18.08
CA PHE A 25 -3.06 1.31 17.30
C PHE A 25 -4.11 1.19 16.20
N ARG A 26 -3.77 1.64 15.00
CA ARG A 26 -4.64 1.56 13.83
C ARG A 26 -4.49 0.18 13.19
N GLN A 27 -5.32 -0.76 13.63
CA GLN A 27 -5.42 -2.06 12.96
C GLN A 27 -6.36 -1.93 11.76
N HIS A 28 -5.96 -2.48 10.62
CA HIS A 28 -6.86 -2.64 9.49
C HIS A 28 -7.79 -3.84 9.76
N GLU A 29 -9.02 -3.76 9.26
CA GLU A 29 -9.95 -4.90 9.26
C GLU A 29 -9.38 -6.08 8.45
N ALA A 30 -9.97 -7.26 8.61
CA ALA A 30 -9.57 -8.43 7.84
C ALA A 30 -9.62 -8.14 6.33
N HIS A 31 -8.51 -8.41 5.64
CA HIS A 31 -8.41 -8.25 4.19
C HIS A 31 -8.73 -9.56 3.48
N VAL A 32 -9.42 -9.45 2.34
CA VAL A 32 -9.58 -10.57 1.40
C VAL A 32 -8.47 -10.44 0.35
N HIS A 33 -7.61 -11.46 0.27
CA HIS A 33 -6.44 -11.45 -0.62
C HIS A 33 -6.74 -11.75 -2.10
N GLY A 34 -7.99 -12.02 -2.43
CA GLY A 34 -8.47 -12.26 -3.78
C GLY A 34 -9.89 -12.82 -3.73
N HIS A 35 -10.72 -12.46 -4.72
CA HIS A 35 -12.09 -12.94 -4.79
C HIS A 35 -12.43 -13.24 -6.26
N VAL A 36 -12.66 -14.51 -6.56
CA VAL A 36 -12.94 -14.97 -7.92
C VAL A 36 -14.21 -15.80 -7.91
N GLU A 37 -15.07 -15.55 -8.89
CA GLU A 37 -16.24 -16.35 -9.19
C GLU A 37 -15.99 -17.18 -10.46
N LEU A 38 -16.32 -18.47 -10.39
CA LEU A 38 -16.23 -19.41 -11.50
C LEU A 38 -17.62 -20.03 -11.73
N ASN A 39 -18.19 -19.77 -12.90
CA ASN A 39 -19.44 -20.34 -13.35
C ASN A 39 -19.15 -21.42 -14.40
N ILE A 40 -19.83 -22.57 -14.27
CA ILE A 40 -19.72 -23.70 -15.20
C ILE A 40 -21.14 -24.15 -15.57
N ALA A 41 -21.40 -24.27 -16.86
CA ALA A 41 -22.64 -24.84 -17.40
C ALA A 41 -22.33 -25.88 -18.47
N GLN A 42 -23.05 -27.00 -18.45
CA GLN A 42 -22.92 -28.06 -19.45
C GLN A 42 -24.29 -28.36 -20.08
N ASP A 43 -24.32 -28.45 -21.40
CA ASP A 43 -25.47 -28.91 -22.18
C ASP A 43 -25.02 -29.99 -23.17
N GLY A 44 -25.32 -31.26 -22.84
CA GLY A 44 -24.85 -32.40 -23.62
C GLY A 44 -23.31 -32.45 -23.71
N GLN A 45 -22.79 -32.18 -24.92
CA GLN A 45 -21.36 -32.14 -25.21
C GLN A 45 -20.75 -30.73 -25.13
N ASP A 46 -21.58 -29.71 -24.96
CA ASP A 46 -21.13 -28.32 -24.86
C ASP A 46 -20.84 -27.97 -23.40
N LEU A 47 -19.71 -27.27 -23.19
CA LEU A 47 -19.26 -26.81 -21.88
C LEU A 47 -18.96 -25.31 -21.96
N LEU A 48 -19.65 -24.52 -21.15
CA LEU A 48 -19.38 -23.11 -20.94
C LEU A 48 -18.67 -22.91 -19.60
N ILE A 49 -17.60 -22.12 -19.64
CA ILE A 49 -16.83 -21.72 -18.48
C ILE A 49 -16.76 -20.19 -18.49
N GLU A 50 -17.16 -19.57 -17.39
CA GLU A 50 -17.07 -18.13 -17.18
C GLU A 50 -16.31 -17.87 -15.87
N ILE A 51 -15.37 -16.92 -15.93
CA ILE A 51 -14.57 -16.49 -14.78
C ILE A 51 -14.76 -14.99 -14.62
N THR A 52 -15.21 -14.59 -13.43
CA THR A 52 -15.26 -13.18 -13.02
C THR A 52 -14.25 -12.97 -11.89
N ALA A 53 -13.23 -12.16 -12.16
CA ALA A 53 -12.15 -11.86 -11.22
C ALA A 53 -11.75 -10.38 -11.31
N PRO A 54 -11.29 -9.74 -10.22
CA PRO A 54 -10.54 -8.50 -10.31
C PRO A 54 -9.36 -8.66 -11.27
N GLY A 55 -9.13 -7.69 -12.15
CA GLY A 55 -8.05 -7.77 -13.13
C GLY A 55 -6.67 -7.98 -12.49
N ALA A 56 -6.41 -7.37 -11.34
CA ALA A 56 -5.18 -7.54 -10.58
C ALA A 56 -4.97 -8.97 -10.05
N ASP A 57 -6.05 -9.75 -9.83
CA ASP A 57 -5.94 -11.16 -9.43
C ASP A 57 -5.58 -12.06 -10.63
N VAL A 58 -5.71 -11.54 -11.86
CA VAL A 58 -5.43 -12.26 -13.12
C VAL A 58 -4.06 -11.86 -13.70
N VAL A 59 -3.80 -10.56 -13.84
CA VAL A 59 -2.54 -10.04 -14.42
C VAL A 59 -1.50 -9.65 -13.35
N GLY A 60 -1.91 -9.58 -12.09
CA GLY A 60 -1.07 -9.09 -11.00
C GLY A 60 -1.05 -7.57 -10.88
N PHE A 61 -0.24 -7.06 -9.97
CA PHE A 61 0.10 -5.63 -9.89
C PHE A 61 1.33 -5.38 -10.76
N GLU A 62 1.10 -4.84 -11.95
CA GLU A 62 2.19 -4.36 -12.80
C GLU A 62 2.66 -2.99 -12.32
N HIS A 63 3.98 -2.78 -12.24
CA HIS A 63 4.55 -1.44 -12.12
C HIS A 63 4.87 -0.92 -13.51
N ALA A 64 4.54 0.34 -13.80
CA ALA A 64 4.93 0.96 -15.06
C ALA A 64 6.46 0.86 -15.23
N PRO A 65 6.97 0.48 -16.42
CA PRO A 65 8.40 0.39 -16.63
C PRO A 65 9.04 1.77 -16.40
N GLN A 66 10.12 1.80 -15.63
CA GLN A 66 10.87 3.01 -15.31
C GLN A 66 12.25 3.03 -15.98
N THR A 67 12.64 1.94 -16.66
CA THR A 67 13.92 1.83 -17.39
C THR A 67 13.71 1.30 -18.80
N ASP A 68 14.67 1.60 -19.69
CA ASP A 68 14.69 1.09 -21.06
C ASP A 68 14.69 -0.45 -21.08
N GLU A 69 15.41 -1.07 -20.14
CA GLU A 69 15.47 -2.53 -19.95
C GLU A 69 14.13 -3.13 -19.53
N GLN A 70 13.37 -2.45 -18.65
CA GLN A 70 12.02 -2.88 -18.29
C GLN A 70 11.03 -2.72 -19.46
N THR A 71 11.18 -1.65 -20.24
CA THR A 71 10.33 -1.40 -21.42
C THR A 71 10.59 -2.43 -22.52
N GLN A 72 11.84 -2.87 -22.71
CA GLN A 72 12.18 -3.93 -23.65
C GLN A 72 11.55 -5.28 -23.30
N ARG A 73 11.32 -5.57 -22.01
CA ARG A 73 10.72 -6.83 -21.55
C ARG A 73 9.20 -6.93 -21.75
N LEU A 74 8.55 -5.84 -22.18
CA LEU A 74 7.11 -5.81 -22.49
C LEU A 74 6.78 -6.22 -23.94
N ASN A 75 7.78 -6.33 -24.83
CA ASN A 75 7.60 -6.58 -26.28
C ASN A 75 8.00 -8.00 -26.69
#